data_AF-A0A2G5SDP7-F1
#
_entry.id   AF-A0A2G5SDP7-F1
#
_cell.length_a   1.000
_cell.length_b   1.000
_cell.length_c   1.000
_cell.angle_alpha   90.00
_cell.angle_beta   90.00
_cell.angle_gamma   90.00
#
_symmetry.space_group_name_H-M   'P 1'
#
loop_
_entity.id
_entity.type
_entity.pdbx_description
1 polymer ?
#
loop_
_entity_poly.entity_id
_entity_poly.type
_entity_poly.pdbx_seq_one_letter_code
_entity_poly.pdbx_strand_id
1 'polypeptide(L)'
;MLNNGKDKEAWFEISEDLIRRNANMTAFPDCVPNLIERMRKSSDTARVAEAKLMTLLSKLRAIDLPRLKSDRRIQVTLRANAFGVEQIDNRGVVGQMYPYKNIRSI
;
A
#
# COMPACT_ATOMS: atom_id res chain seq x y z
N MET A 1 25.08 67.82 -6.65
CA MET A 1 25.34 67.13 -7.94
C MET A 1 24.56 65.83 -7.94
N LEU A 2 23.90 65.54 -9.05
CA LEU A 2 22.79 64.60 -9.23
C LEU A 2 23.19 63.13 -9.03
N ASN A 3 22.29 62.35 -8.43
CA ASN A 3 22.31 60.88 -8.38
C ASN A 3 22.27 60.29 -9.80
N ASN A 4 23.30 59.55 -10.19
CA ASN A 4 23.26 58.61 -11.31
C ASN A 4 23.47 57.21 -10.69
N GLY A 5 22.48 56.34 -10.54
CA GLY A 5 21.45 56.04 -11.53
C GLY A 5 22.05 55.19 -12.65
N LYS A 6 22.55 53.99 -12.33
CA LYS A 6 22.61 52.87 -13.28
C LYS A 6 22.16 51.61 -12.56
N ASP A 7 20.88 51.36 -12.77
CA ASP A 7 20.16 50.18 -12.36
C ASP A 7 20.92 48.91 -12.74
N LYS A 8 21.05 48.06 -11.71
CA LYS A 8 20.94 46.61 -11.70
C LYS A 8 20.39 46.00 -13.00
N GLU A 9 21.18 45.93 -14.06
CA GLU A 9 21.04 44.82 -14.99
C GLU A 9 21.64 43.61 -14.28
N ALA A 10 20.84 42.93 -13.47
CA ALA A 10 21.12 41.56 -13.13
C ALA A 10 20.97 40.78 -14.43
N TRP A 11 22.09 40.61 -15.15
CA TRP A 11 22.17 39.70 -16.28
C TRP A 11 21.82 38.32 -15.73
N PHE A 12 20.65 37.81 -16.10
CA PHE A 12 20.24 36.45 -15.75
C PHE A 12 21.07 35.48 -16.58
N GLU A 13 22.27 35.17 -16.11
CA GLU A 13 23.07 34.09 -16.71
C GLU A 13 22.36 32.76 -16.45
N ILE A 14 21.98 32.09 -17.52
CA ILE A 14 21.45 30.73 -17.43
C ILE A 14 22.61 29.84 -17.01
N SER A 15 22.48 29.19 -15.85
CA SER A 15 23.46 28.24 -15.35
C SER A 15 23.80 27.19 -16.41
N GLU A 16 25.09 26.88 -16.57
CA GLU A 16 25.58 25.83 -17.49
C GLU A 16 24.87 24.49 -17.27
N ASP A 17 24.51 24.17 -16.03
CA ASP A 17 23.76 22.96 -15.70
C ASP A 17 22.36 22.94 -16.31
N LEU A 18 21.70 24.10 -16.44
CA LEU A 18 20.41 24.22 -17.08
C LEU A 18 20.55 24.13 -18.60
N ILE A 19 21.60 24.73 -19.18
CA ILE A 19 21.93 24.63 -20.61
C ILE A 19 22.17 23.17 -20.99
N ARG A 20 23.00 22.46 -20.21
CA ARG A 20 23.32 21.05 -20.43
C ARG A 20 22.09 20.16 -20.28
N ARG A 21 21.24 20.38 -19.28
CA ARG A 21 19.98 19.63 -19.12
C ARG A 21 19.00 19.91 -20.26
N ASN A 22 18.90 21.14 -20.71
CA ASN A 22 18.05 21.49 -21.85
C ASN A 22 18.54 20.80 -23.12
N ALA A 23 19.84 20.83 -23.42
CA ALA A 23 20.43 20.11 -24.55
C ALA A 23 20.12 18.60 -24.50
N ASN A 24 20.22 17.99 -23.32
CA ASN A 24 19.84 16.58 -23.13
C ASN A 24 18.34 16.34 -23.37
N MET A 25 17.45 17.22 -22.90
CA MET A 25 16.01 17.08 -23.16
C MET A 25 15.68 17.29 -24.64
N THR A 26 16.36 18.22 -25.32
CA THR A 26 16.18 18.45 -26.76
C THR A 26 16.68 17.27 -27.60
N ALA A 27 17.70 16.55 -27.13
CA ALA A 27 18.16 15.32 -27.77
C ALA A 27 17.13 14.17 -27.70
N PHE A 28 16.19 14.22 -26.75
CA PHE A 28 15.14 13.21 -26.57
C PHE A 28 13.75 13.87 -26.44
N PRO A 29 13.21 14.46 -27.51
CA PRO A 29 11.98 15.27 -27.45
C PRO A 29 10.76 14.46 -27.00
N ASP A 30 10.75 13.15 -27.27
CA ASP A 30 9.63 12.27 -26.93
C ASP A 30 9.67 11.75 -25.49
N CYS A 31 10.70 12.08 -24.69
CA CYS A 31 10.85 11.52 -23.34
C CYS A 31 9.67 11.89 -22.43
N VAL A 32 9.22 13.15 -22.46
CA VAL A 32 8.10 13.64 -21.67
C VAL A 32 6.75 13.14 -22.23
N PRO A 33 6.44 13.26 -23.54
CA PRO A 33 5.25 12.67 -24.13
C PRO A 33 5.10 11.16 -23.83
N ASN A 34 6.17 10.38 -24.01
CA ASN A 34 6.15 8.95 -23.74
C ASN A 34 5.94 8.62 -22.26
N LEU A 35 6.53 9.41 -21.35
CA LEU A 35 6.29 9.25 -19.92
C LEU A 35 4.83 9.52 -19.58
N ILE A 36 4.25 10.60 -20.11
CA ILE A 36 2.84 10.95 -19.92
C ILE A 36 1.94 9.82 -20.43
N GLU A 37 2.22 9.27 -21.61
CA GLU A 37 1.43 8.17 -22.17
C GLU A 37 1.53 6.91 -21.31
N ARG A 38 2.73 6.54 -20.86
CA ARG A 38 2.94 5.39 -19.96
C ARG A 38 2.22 5.56 -18.63
N MET A 39 2.27 6.76 -18.05
CA MET A 39 1.54 7.07 -16.82
C MET A 39 0.03 6.98 -17.00
N ARG A 40 -0.51 7.47 -18.12
CA ARG A 40 -1.94 7.33 -18.45
C ARG A 40 -2.35 5.86 -18.56
N LYS A 41 -1.61 5.07 -19.36
CA LYS A 41 -1.85 3.62 -19.51
C LYS A 41 -1.80 2.87 -18.17
N SER A 42 -0.82 3.21 -17.33
CA SER A 42 -0.71 2.64 -15.98
C SER A 42 -1.91 3.00 -15.10
N SER A 43 -2.33 4.27 -15.13
CA SER A 43 -3.48 4.76 -14.37
C SER A 43 -4.78 4.07 -14.80
N ASP A 44 -5.01 3.91 -16.11
CA ASP A 44 -6.19 3.22 -16.63
C ASP A 44 -6.20 1.74 -16.22
N THR A 45 -5.04 1.09 -16.24
CA THR A 45 -4.90 -0.29 -15.80
C THR A 45 -5.23 -0.44 -14.30
N ALA A 46 -4.73 0.47 -13.46
CA ALA A 46 -5.03 0.49 -12.04
C ALA A 46 -6.53 0.69 -11.77
N ARG A 47 -7.16 1.63 -12.49
CA ARG A 47 -8.60 1.88 -12.39
C ARG A 47 -9.44 0.64 -12.77
N VAL A 48 -9.06 -0.07 -13.82
CA VAL A 48 -9.74 -1.32 -14.23
C VAL A 48 -9.54 -2.42 -13.18
N ALA A 49 -8.34 -2.57 -12.63
CA ALA A 49 -8.06 -3.54 -11.59
C ALA A 49 -8.88 -3.26 -10.32
N GLU A 50 -8.96 -1.99 -9.92
CA GLU A 50 -9.78 -1.55 -8.78
C GLU A 50 -11.26 -1.89 -8.99
N ALA A 51 -11.83 -1.56 -10.15
CA ALA A 51 -13.22 -1.89 -10.46
C ALA A 51 -13.50 -3.41 -10.40
N LYS A 52 -12.56 -4.24 -10.88
CA LYS A 52 -12.66 -5.71 -10.79
C LYS A 52 -12.59 -6.19 -9.34
N LEU A 53 -11.69 -5.63 -8.54
CA LEU A 53 -11.57 -5.96 -7.12
C LEU A 53 -12.84 -5.60 -6.35
N MET A 54 -13.39 -4.39 -6.56
CA MET A 54 -14.63 -3.97 -5.93
C MET A 54 -15.81 -4.87 -6.32
N THR A 55 -15.88 -5.28 -7.59
CA THR A 55 -16.88 -6.25 -8.06
C THR A 55 -16.73 -7.59 -7.34
N LEU A 56 -15.51 -8.12 -7.22
CA LEU A 56 -15.26 -9.39 -6.53
C LEU A 56 -15.60 -9.30 -5.04
N LEU A 57 -15.22 -8.21 -4.36
CA LEU A 57 -15.57 -7.95 -2.97
C LEU A 57 -17.08 -7.88 -2.77
N SER A 58 -17.80 -7.21 -3.67
CA SER A 58 -19.27 -7.18 -3.64
C SER A 58 -19.87 -8.58 -3.78
N LYS A 59 -19.35 -9.41 -4.69
CA LYS A 59 -19.81 -10.80 -4.84
C LYS A 59 -19.52 -11.64 -3.61
N LEU A 60 -18.33 -11.54 -3.04
CA LEU A 60 -17.95 -12.25 -1.81
C LEU A 60 -18.86 -11.87 -0.63
N ARG A 61 -19.19 -10.59 -0.48
CA ARG A 61 -20.13 -10.13 0.55
C ARG A 61 -21.55 -10.64 0.35
N ALA A 62 -21.95 -10.89 -0.89
CA ALA A 62 -23.26 -11.43 -1.22
C ALA A 62 -23.35 -12.96 -1.01
N ILE A 63 -22.22 -13.64 -0.78
CA ILE A 63 -22.24 -15.05 -0.41
C ILE A 63 -22.70 -15.16 1.03
N ASP A 64 -23.92 -15.66 1.23
CA ASP A 64 -24.38 -16.12 2.53
C ASP A 64 -23.54 -17.33 2.93
N LEU A 65 -22.55 -17.09 3.81
CA LEU A 65 -21.77 -18.17 4.38
C LEU A 65 -22.68 -18.97 5.32
N PRO A 66 -22.73 -20.31 5.18
CA PRO A 66 -23.49 -21.12 6.10
C PRO A 66 -22.94 -20.89 7.51
N ARG A 67 -23.83 -20.49 8.43
CA ARG A 67 -23.49 -20.45 9.86
C ARG A 67 -22.98 -21.83 10.24
N LEU A 68 -21.71 -21.92 10.65
CA LEU A 68 -21.14 -23.15 11.19
C LEU A 68 -22.00 -23.54 12.40
N LYS A 69 -22.87 -24.53 12.24
CA LYS A 69 -23.48 -25.20 13.38
C LYS A 69 -22.33 -25.80 14.18
N SER A 70 -22.39 -25.63 15.50
CA SER A 70 -21.41 -25.98 16.55
C SER A 70 -20.95 -27.45 16.58
N ASP A 71 -21.26 -28.25 15.56
CA ASP A 71 -21.12 -29.71 15.57
C ASP A 71 -19.87 -30.23 14.85
N ARG A 72 -18.92 -29.34 14.54
CA ARG A 72 -17.61 -29.75 14.03
C ARG A 72 -16.63 -29.72 15.18
N ARG A 73 -16.24 -30.90 15.66
CA ARG A 73 -15.05 -31.08 16.48
C ARG A 73 -13.84 -30.69 15.63
N ILE A 74 -13.41 -29.44 15.76
CA ILE A 74 -12.20 -28.94 15.12
C ILE A 74 -11.03 -29.46 15.94
N GLN A 75 -10.11 -30.19 15.30
CA GLN A 75 -8.83 -30.48 15.94
C GLN A 75 -8.08 -29.18 16.15
N VAL A 76 -7.70 -28.94 17.39
CA VAL A 76 -6.95 -27.76 17.82
C VAL A 76 -5.68 -28.22 18.50
N THR A 77 -4.60 -27.45 18.32
CA THR A 77 -3.37 -27.68 19.08
C THR A 77 -3.45 -26.85 20.35
N LEU A 78 -3.31 -27.51 21.50
CA LEU A 78 -3.30 -26.85 22.80
C LEU A 78 -1.88 -26.86 23.37
N ARG A 79 -1.48 -25.73 23.96
CA ARG A 79 -0.23 -25.58 24.69
C ARG A 79 -0.53 -25.11 26.11
N ALA A 80 -0.02 -25.83 27.10
CA ALA A 80 -0.08 -25.40 28.49
C ALA A 80 1.12 -24.50 28.81
N ASN A 81 0.91 -23.46 29.60
CA ASN A 81 1.95 -22.59 30.14
C ASN A 81 1.65 -22.22 31.61
N ALA A 82 2.46 -21.34 32.22
CA ALA A 82 2.30 -20.97 33.63
C ALA A 82 0.95 -20.28 33.97
N PHE A 83 0.23 -19.76 32.97
CA PHE A 83 -0.97 -18.93 33.16
C PHE A 83 -2.26 -19.64 32.73
N GLY A 84 -2.18 -20.66 31.88
CA GLY A 84 -3.35 -21.39 31.40
C GLY A 84 -3.05 -22.31 30.22
N VAL A 85 -4.11 -22.61 29.47
CA VAL A 85 -4.06 -23.37 28.22
C VAL A 85 -4.33 -22.43 27.05
N GLU A 86 -3.42 -22.42 26.09
CA GLU A 86 -3.53 -21.66 24.86
C GLU A 86 -3.93 -22.57 23.70
N GLN A 87 -4.88 -22.11 22.90
CA GLN A 87 -5.14 -22.67 21.59
C GLN A 87 -4.26 -21.96 20.57
N ILE A 88 -3.41 -22.73 19.89
CA ILE A 88 -2.48 -22.23 18.87
C ILE A 88 -2.86 -22.71 17.48
N ASP A 89 -2.61 -21.87 16.48
CA ASP A 89 -2.75 -22.23 15.07
C ASP A 89 -1.53 -23.03 14.56
N ASN A 90 -1.56 -23.43 13.29
CA ASN A 90 -0.48 -24.21 12.66
C ASN A 90 0.84 -23.44 12.52
N ARG A 91 0.85 -22.13 12.80
CA ARG A 91 2.04 -21.27 12.82
C ARG A 91 2.53 -20.99 14.24
N GLY A 92 1.84 -21.53 15.25
CA GLY A 92 2.14 -21.31 16.66
C GLY A 92 1.61 -20.00 17.22
N VAL A 93 0.71 -19.30 16.51
CA VAL A 93 0.08 -18.06 16.96
C VAL A 93 -1.10 -18.39 17.88
N VAL A 94 -1.19 -17.70 19.01
CA VAL A 94 -2.27 -17.87 19.98
C VAL A 94 -3.56 -17.28 19.42
N GLY A 95 -4.57 -18.13 19.19
CA GLY A 95 -5.92 -17.72 18.80
C GLY A 95 -6.83 -17.49 20.00
N GLN A 96 -6.62 -18.23 21.09
CA GLN A 96 -7.43 -18.11 22.32
C GLN A 96 -6.66 -18.59 23.55
N MET A 97 -6.90 -17.98 24.71
CA MET A 97 -6.30 -18.35 26.00
C MET A 97 -7.38 -18.69 27.03
N TYR A 98 -7.17 -19.78 27.77
CA TYR A 98 -8.02 -20.27 28.85
C TYR A 98 -7.24 -20.26 30.16
N PRO A 99 -7.37 -19.21 30.99
CA PRO A 99 -6.66 -19.11 32.27
C PRO A 99 -7.07 -20.21 33.25
N TYR A 100 -6.12 -20.76 34.01
CA TYR A 100 -6.42 -21.84 34.98
C TYR A 100 -7.48 -21.46 36.01
N LYS A 101 -7.48 -20.20 36.46
CA LYS A 101 -8.48 -19.67 37.41
C LYS A 101 -9.94 -19.78 36.93
N ASN A 102 -10.15 -19.94 35.62
CA ASN A 102 -11.47 -20.05 35.01
C ASN A 102 -11.87 -21.51 34.69
N ILE A 103 -10.97 -22.48 34.90
CA ILE A 103 -11.24 -23.91 34.67
C ILE A 103 -11.86 -24.49 35.94
N ARG A 104 -13.09 -25.01 35.82
CA ARG A 104 -13.89 -25.43 36.99
C ARG A 104 -13.79 -26.92 37.32
N SER A 105 -13.47 -27.77 36.34
CA SER A 105 -13.33 -29.22 36.51
C SER A 105 -12.41 -29.78 35.44
N ILE A 106 -11.77 -30.91 35.74
CA ILE A 106 -10.90 -31.67 34.82
C ILE A 106 -11.53 -33.05 34.63
#